data_AF-A0A4Z2F6S9-F1
#
_entry.id   AF-A0A4Z2F6S9-F1
#
_cell.length_a   1.000
_cell.length_b   1.000
_cell.length_c   1.000
_cell.angle_alpha   90.00
_cell.angle_beta   90.00
_cell.angle_gamma   90.00
#
_symmetry.space_group_name_H-M   'P 1'
#
loop_
_entity.id
_entity.type
_entity.pdbx_description
1 polymer ?
#
loop_
_entity_poly.entity_id
_entity_poly.type
_entity_poly.pdbx_seq_one_letter_code
_entity_poly.pdbx_strand_id
1 'polypeptide(L)'
;MSIREMREFANGSVCLECDSQCEKMDGNTMSCFGQGPDQCVKCLHFKDGPNCVEKCPDGLQGANSFIFKYAKANNECHPCHANCTQG
;
A
#
# COMPACT_ATOMS: atom_id res chain seq x y z
N MET A 1 18.04 -15.19 -11.24
CA MET A 1 17.82 -15.34 -9.78
C MET A 1 17.37 -13.98 -9.27
N SER A 2 16.06 -13.78 -9.10
CA SER A 2 15.53 -12.52 -8.54
C SER A 2 15.80 -12.52 -7.05
N ILE A 3 16.73 -11.68 -6.60
CA ILE A 3 16.88 -11.38 -5.18
C ILE A 3 15.61 -10.63 -4.78
N ARG A 4 14.57 -11.36 -4.36
CA ARG A 4 13.53 -10.77 -3.50
C ARG A 4 14.27 -10.47 -2.22
N GLU A 5 14.74 -9.23 -2.07
CA GLU A 5 15.08 -8.68 -0.77
C GLU A 5 13.79 -8.67 0.04
N MET A 6 13.49 -9.80 0.68
CA MET A 6 12.35 -9.96 1.57
C MET A 6 12.52 -8.92 2.67
N ARG A 7 11.57 -7.99 2.70
CA ARG A 7 11.47 -6.98 3.75
C ARG A 7 10.90 -7.73 4.93
N GLU A 8 11.60 -7.74 6.06
CA GLU A 8 11.19 -8.50 7.23
C GLU A 8 11.18 -7.63 8.47
N PHE A 9 10.33 -7.96 9.43
CA PHE A 9 10.33 -7.38 10.76
C PHE A 9 10.36 -8.48 11.82
N ALA A 10 10.97 -8.19 12.96
CA ALA A 10 10.99 -9.12 14.09
C ALA A 10 9.72 -8.95 14.94
N ASN A 11 8.90 -9.99 15.00
CA ASN A 11 7.78 -10.06 15.95
C ASN A 11 8.13 -11.04 17.08
N GLY A 12 8.82 -10.53 18.09
CA GLY A 12 9.40 -11.37 19.14
C GLY A 12 10.62 -12.15 18.63
N SER A 13 10.52 -13.48 18.59
CA SER A 13 11.61 -14.38 18.21
C SER A 13 11.58 -14.82 16.74
N VAL A 14 10.63 -14.31 15.96
CA VAL A 14 10.38 -14.74 14.57
C VAL A 14 10.52 -13.55 13.63
N CYS A 15 11.22 -13.77 12.51
CA CYS A 15 11.24 -12.85 11.39
C CYS A 15 10.02 -13.12 10.50
N LEU A 16 9.21 -12.10 10.27
CA LEU A 16 8.03 -12.17 9.43
C LEU A 16 8.20 -11.23 8.25
N GLU A 17 7.77 -11.67 7.07
CA GLU A 17 7.80 -10.87 5.85
C GLU A 17 6.77 -9.72 5.93
N CYS A 18 7.20 -8.54 5.49
CA CYS A 18 6.35 -7.38 5.25
C CYS A 18 5.47 -7.58 4.02
N ASP A 19 4.43 -6.75 3.91
CA ASP A 19 3.65 -6.65 2.68
C ASP A 19 4.52 -6.21 1.49
N SER A 20 4.22 -6.73 0.30
CA SER A 20 4.96 -6.40 -0.93
C SER A 20 4.85 -4.92 -1.30
N GLN A 21 3.85 -4.22 -0.78
CA GLN A 21 3.63 -2.79 -0.98
C GLN A 21 4.43 -1.89 -0.05
N CYS A 22 5.13 -2.41 0.96
CA CYS A 22 5.97 -1.58 1.83
C CYS A 22 7.26 -1.20 1.11
N GLU A 23 7.61 0.08 0.93
CA GLU A 23 8.83 0.49 0.25
C GLU A 23 10.08 -0.08 0.94
N LYS A 24 11.08 -0.47 0.14
CA LYS A 24 12.35 -0.90 0.69
C LYS A 24 13.08 0.33 1.22
N MET A 25 13.37 0.34 2.52
CA MET A 25 14.18 1.38 3.13
C MET A 25 15.67 1.07 2.96
N ASP A 26 16.47 2.08 2.65
CA ASP A 26 17.92 1.95 2.64
C ASP A 26 18.48 2.02 4.08
N GLY A 27 19.46 1.16 4.38
CA GLY A 27 20.13 1.11 5.67
C GLY A 27 19.44 0.21 6.71
N ASN A 28 19.72 0.45 7.99
CA ASN A 28 19.27 -0.39 9.11
C ASN A 28 17.87 0.01 9.64
N THR A 29 17.03 0.57 8.76
CA THR A 29 15.70 1.09 9.09
C THR A 29 14.63 0.04 8.76
N MET A 30 13.66 -0.12 9.65
CA MET A 30 12.54 -1.04 9.43
C MET A 30 11.70 -0.59 8.22
N SER A 31 11.29 -1.53 7.37
CA SER A 31 10.42 -1.25 6.22
C SER A 31 8.92 -1.35 6.58
N CYS A 32 8.59 -2.18 7.57
CA CYS A 32 7.25 -2.34 8.12
C CYS A 32 7.29 -2.60 9.64
N PHE A 33 6.16 -2.40 10.30
CA PHE A 33 5.91 -2.77 11.69
C PHE A 33 5.09 -4.05 11.83
N GLY A 34 4.63 -4.60 10.71
CA GLY A 34 3.67 -5.71 10.65
C GLY A 34 3.56 -6.29 9.24
N GLN A 35 2.91 -7.45 9.12
CA GLN A 35 2.71 -8.13 7.82
C GLN A 35 1.68 -7.42 6.92
N GLY A 36 0.84 -6.56 7.49
CA GLY A 36 -0.26 -5.91 6.77
C GLY A 36 0.20 -4.70 5.94
N PRO A 37 -0.54 -4.37 4.86
CA PRO A 37 -0.27 -3.20 4.03
C PRO A 37 -0.49 -1.88 4.78
N ASP A 38 -1.17 -1.90 5.93
CA ASP A 38 -1.37 -0.76 6.83
C ASP A 38 -0.20 -0.53 7.78
N GLN A 39 0.71 -1.50 7.89
CA GLN A 39 1.84 -1.47 8.82
C GLN A 39 3.15 -1.09 8.11
N CYS A 40 3.10 -0.65 6.86
CA CYS A 40 4.27 -0.16 6.15
C CYS A 40 4.73 1.19 6.73
N VAL A 41 6.05 1.39 6.87
CA VAL A 41 6.61 2.71 7.22
C VAL A 41 6.39 3.69 6.09
N LYS A 42 6.55 3.22 4.84
CA LYS A 42 6.33 3.97 3.61
C LYS A 42 5.78 3.04 2.53
N CYS A 43 4.86 3.55 1.70
CA CYS A 43 4.28 2.78 0.60
C CYS A 43 5.18 2.85 -0.64
N LEU A 44 5.39 1.70 -1.29
CA LEU A 44 6.15 1.57 -2.53
C LEU A 44 5.43 2.22 -3.72
N HIS A 45 4.12 2.01 -3.81
CA HIS A 45 3.28 2.48 -4.91
C HIS A 45 2.35 3.59 -4.43
N PHE A 46 1.10 3.27 -4.08
CA PHE A 46 0.11 4.23 -3.63
C PHE A 46 -0.37 3.93 -2.21
N LYS A 47 -0.91 4.96 -1.56
CA LYS A 47 -1.50 4.88 -0.23
C LYS A 47 -2.98 5.16 -0.30
N ASP A 48 -3.79 4.16 0.02
CA ASP A 48 -5.24 4.29 0.16
C ASP A 48 -5.64 4.32 1.64
N GLY A 49 -5.73 5.53 2.20
CA GLY A 49 -5.98 5.71 3.63
C GLY A 49 -4.83 5.14 4.47
N PRO A 50 -5.06 4.16 5.36
CA PRO A 50 -3.97 3.52 6.09
C PRO A 50 -3.22 2.48 5.26
N ASN A 51 -3.81 1.92 4.20
CA ASN A 51 -3.25 0.77 3.48
C ASN A 51 -2.38 1.19 2.30
N CYS A 52 -1.25 0.53 2.10
CA CYS A 52 -0.49 0.60 0.85
C CYS A 52 -1.08 -0.33 -0.21
N VAL A 53 -1.23 0.17 -1.44
CA VAL A 53 -1.84 -0.56 -2.56
C VAL A 53 -1.01 -0.37 -3.84
N GLU A 54 -1.02 -1.37 -4.72
CA GLU A 54 -0.31 -1.31 -6.01
C GLU A 54 -0.90 -0.24 -6.94
N LYS A 55 -2.23 -0.11 -6.91
CA LYS A 55 -3.01 0.81 -7.73
C LYS A 55 -4.22 1.29 -6.93
N CYS A 56 -4.58 2.56 -7.10
CA CYS A 56 -5.82 3.07 -6.53
C CYS A 56 -7.04 2.34 -7.12
N PRO A 57 -8.08 2.09 -6.32
CA PRO A 57 -9.27 1.38 -6.77
C PRO A 57 -10.04 2.20 -7.80
N ASP A 58 -10.05 1.72 -9.04
CA ASP A 58 -10.68 2.33 -10.20
C ASP A 58 -11.86 1.45 -10.64
N GLY A 59 -13.02 1.66 -9.99
CA GLY A 59 -14.26 0.96 -10.32
C GLY A 59 -14.59 -0.25 -9.44
N LEU A 60 -14.17 -0.26 -8.16
CA LEU A 60 -14.60 -1.30 -7.24
C LEU A 60 -16.09 -1.14 -6.89
N GLN A 61 -16.86 -2.23 -6.87
CA GLN A 61 -18.26 -2.20 -6.46
C GLN A 61 -18.35 -1.92 -4.96
N GLY A 62 -18.71 -0.69 -4.59
CA GLY A 62 -18.98 -0.29 -3.22
C GLY A 62 -20.38 -0.70 -2.75
N ALA A 63 -20.73 -0.30 -1.53
CA ALA A 63 -22.02 -0.64 -0.91
C ALA A 63 -23.24 -0.07 -1.66
N ASN A 64 -23.10 1.10 -2.29
CA ASN A 64 -24.21 1.80 -2.96
C ASN A 64 -23.88 2.29 -4.38
N SER A 65 -22.60 2.29 -4.79
CA SER A 65 -22.14 2.75 -6.10
C SER A 65 -20.70 2.26 -6.36
N PHE A 66 -20.19 2.45 -7.56
CA PHE A 66 -18.79 2.19 -7.89
C PHE A 66 -17.88 3.20 -7.18
N ILE A 67 -16.81 2.69 -6.55
CA ILE A 67 -15.76 3.46 -5.91
C ILE A 67 -14.66 3.68 -6.94
N PHE A 68 -14.54 4.93 -7.37
CA PHE A 68 -13.43 5.41 -8.16
C PHE A 68 -12.52 6.26 -7.27
N LYS A 69 -11.25 5.90 -7.19
CA LYS A 69 -10.20 6.69 -6.57
C LYS A 69 -9.08 6.87 -7.58
N TYR A 70 -8.52 8.06 -7.59
CA TYR A 70 -7.38 8.40 -8.44
C TYR A 70 -6.15 8.64 -7.59
N ALA A 71 -4.97 8.36 -8.16
CA ALA A 71 -3.71 8.66 -7.53
C ALA A 71 -3.37 10.15 -7.72
N LYS A 72 -3.06 10.85 -6.62
CA LYS A 72 -2.46 12.19 -6.70
C LYS A 72 -0.94 12.11 -6.86
N ALA A 73 -0.32 13.25 -7.12
CA ALA A 73 1.14 13.39 -7.29
C ALA A 73 1.95 13.00 -6.03
N ASN A 74 1.31 12.94 -4.86
CA ASN A 74 1.90 12.44 -3.62
C ASN A 74 1.72 10.93 -3.42
N ASN A 75 1.27 10.22 -4.46
CA ASN A 75 0.92 8.81 -4.43
C ASN A 75 -0.20 8.44 -3.44
N GLU A 76 -1.04 9.39 -3.03
CA GLU A 76 -2.23 9.07 -2.22
C GLU A 76 -3.46 8.89 -3.10
N CYS A 77 -4.25 7.86 -2.79
CA CYS A 77 -5.51 7.58 -3.43
C CYS A 77 -6.59 8.49 -2.84
N HIS A 78 -7.18 9.33 -3.68
CA HIS A 78 -8.28 10.20 -3.29
C HIS A 78 -9.58 9.78 -3.97
N PRO A 79 -10.73 9.88 -3.28
CA PRO A 79 -12.02 9.61 -3.88
C PRO A 79 -12.27 10.56 -5.05
N CYS A 80 -12.68 10.00 -6.17
CA CYS A 80 -13.21 10.78 -7.28
C CYS A 80 -14.53 11.44 -6.88
N HIS A 81 -14.95 12.42 -7.68
CA HIS A 81 -16.29 12.96 -7.57
C HIS A 81 -17.34 11.87 -7.86
N ALA A 82 -18.53 11.95 -7.26
CA ALA A 82 -19.59 10.95 -7.42
C ALA A 82 -20.07 10.75 -8.88
N ASN A 83 -19.70 11.65 -9.79
CA ASN A 83 -20.03 11.60 -11.21
C ASN A 83 -18.87 11.10 -12.08
N CYS A 84 -17.72 10.76 -11.51
CA CYS A 84 -16.63 10.15 -12.27
C CYS A 84 -16.99 8.73 -12.65
N THR A 85 -16.89 8.44 -13.94
CA THR A 85 -17.02 7.09 -14.50
C THR A 85 -15.66 6.42 -14.76
N GLN A 86 -14.56 7.13 -14.48
CA GLN A 86 -13.18 6.66 -14.68
C GLN A 86 -12.23 7.42 -13.74
N GLY A 87 -11.28 6.72 -13.11
CA GLY A 87 -10.29 7.26 -12.16
C GLY A 87 -8.84 7.23 -12.65
#